data_AF-A0A958QE28-F1
#
_entry.id   AF-A0A958QE28-F1
#
_cell.length_a   1.000
_cell.length_b   1.000
_cell.length_c   1.000
_cell.angle_alpha   90.00
_cell.angle_beta   90.00
_cell.angle_gamma   90.00
#
_symmetry.space_group_name_H-M   'P 1'
#
loop_
_entity.id
_entity.type
_entity.pdbx_description
1 polymer ?
#
loop_
_entity_poly.entity_id
_entity_poly.type
_entity_poly.pdbx_seq_one_letter_code
_entity_poly.pdbx_strand_id
1 'polypeptide(L)'
;MTLQRVIIGISMVAIASIAPSSVFARDQIRIVGSSTVYPFATVVAEQLGNKQIAKTPIVESTGTGGGMKLFCDGVGEQYPDITNASRPMKASEWEACRANGVKDIVEIVIGNDGIAFANSVKAGKYNFTKQQLWKAMAAKGPHPKTWNEIDPSLPKSKIEILTPPPTSGTRDAWNELVMEEGCD
;
A
#
# COMPACT_ATOMS: atom_id res chain seq x y z
N MET A 1 -3.95 50.55 -75.30
CA MET A 1 -4.55 50.81 -73.97
C MET A 1 -4.97 49.48 -73.38
N THR A 2 -4.27 49.08 -72.33
CA THR A 2 -4.15 47.72 -71.81
C THR A 2 -5.30 47.39 -70.88
N LEU A 3 -5.93 46.23 -71.09
CA LEU A 3 -6.99 45.66 -70.24
C LEU A 3 -6.41 45.30 -68.86
N GLN A 4 -6.88 45.95 -67.80
CA GLN A 4 -6.48 45.67 -66.43
C GLN A 4 -7.34 44.50 -65.88
N ARG A 5 -6.75 43.30 -65.79
CA ARG A 5 -7.38 42.11 -65.21
C ARG A 5 -7.37 42.21 -63.68
N VAL A 6 -8.56 42.21 -63.09
CA VAL A 6 -8.79 42.11 -61.65
C VAL A 6 -8.46 40.67 -61.21
N ILE A 7 -7.48 40.52 -60.31
CA ILE A 7 -7.17 39.24 -59.66
C ILE A 7 -7.81 39.27 -58.27
N ILE A 8 -8.92 38.54 -58.11
CA ILE A 8 -9.54 38.28 -56.81
C ILE A 8 -8.79 37.10 -56.19
N GLY A 9 -7.96 37.39 -55.19
CA GLY A 9 -7.27 36.36 -54.40
C GLY A 9 -8.24 35.74 -53.39
N ILE A 10 -8.56 34.46 -53.57
CA ILE A 10 -9.32 33.67 -52.60
C ILE A 10 -8.34 33.24 -51.49
N SER A 11 -8.45 33.85 -50.31
CA SER A 11 -7.72 33.41 -49.11
C SER A 11 -8.51 32.30 -48.44
N MET A 12 -8.01 31.07 -48.53
CA MET A 12 -8.62 29.87 -47.94
C MET A 12 -8.22 29.80 -46.46
N VAL A 13 -9.08 30.30 -45.57
CA VAL A 13 -8.92 30.15 -44.11
C VAL A 13 -9.20 28.69 -43.75
N ALA A 14 -8.16 27.92 -43.43
CA ALA A 14 -8.28 26.57 -42.91
C ALA A 14 -8.76 26.63 -41.45
N ILE A 15 -10.06 26.41 -41.23
CA ILE A 15 -10.62 26.20 -39.89
C ILE A 15 -10.22 24.79 -39.45
N ALA A 16 -9.23 24.68 -38.57
CA ALA A 16 -8.90 23.44 -37.90
C ALA A 16 -10.04 23.09 -36.94
N SER A 17 -10.91 22.17 -37.36
CA SER A 17 -11.96 21.60 -36.52
C SER A 17 -11.33 20.87 -35.33
N ILE A 18 -11.35 21.50 -34.16
CA ILE A 18 -11.04 20.82 -32.90
C ILE A 18 -12.22 19.89 -32.62
N ALA A 19 -12.10 18.62 -33.01
CA ALA A 19 -13.04 17.61 -32.58
C ALA A 19 -12.90 17.46 -31.05
N PRO A 20 -14.00 17.53 -30.27
CA PRO A 20 -13.93 17.28 -28.84
C PRO A 20 -13.48 15.84 -28.61
N SER A 21 -12.29 15.66 -28.05
CA SER A 21 -11.88 14.38 -27.48
C SER A 21 -12.79 14.08 -26.29
N SER A 22 -13.62 13.04 -26.42
CA SER A 22 -14.34 12.48 -25.29
C SER A 22 -13.32 11.95 -24.28
N VAL A 23 -13.17 12.66 -23.16
CA VAL A 23 -12.42 12.17 -22.00
C VAL A 23 -13.25 11.07 -21.35
N PHE A 24 -12.78 9.83 -21.42
CA PHE A 24 -13.40 8.68 -20.75
C PHE A 24 -12.83 8.55 -19.34
N ALA A 25 -13.50 9.15 -18.35
CA ALA A 25 -13.18 8.88 -16.95
C ALA A 25 -13.26 7.37 -16.67
N ARG A 26 -12.31 6.83 -15.89
CA ARG A 26 -12.44 5.45 -15.39
C ARG A 26 -13.69 5.36 -14.51
N ASP A 27 -14.47 4.29 -14.69
CA ASP A 27 -15.74 4.09 -13.98
C ASP A 27 -15.61 3.27 -12.67
N GLN A 28 -14.41 2.83 -12.30
CA GLN A 28 -14.19 1.89 -11.20
C GLN A 28 -13.13 2.41 -10.23
N ILE A 29 -13.43 2.37 -8.94
CA ILE A 29 -12.49 2.77 -7.89
C ILE A 29 -11.34 1.75 -7.85
N ARG A 30 -10.10 2.22 -7.79
CA ARG A 30 -8.90 1.39 -7.60
C ARG A 30 -8.28 1.63 -6.23
N ILE A 31 -8.10 0.54 -5.49
CA ILE A 31 -7.58 0.52 -4.12
C ILE A 31 -6.32 -0.35 -4.10
N VAL A 32 -5.24 0.18 -3.55
CA VAL A 32 -3.99 -0.57 -3.34
C VAL A 32 -3.57 -0.52 -1.87
N GLY A 33 -2.73 -1.44 -1.43
CA GLY A 33 -1.93 -1.24 -0.22
C GLY A 33 -1.81 -2.46 0.67
N SER A 34 -1.96 -2.24 1.97
CA SER A 34 -1.78 -3.23 3.02
C SER A 34 -2.46 -4.58 2.74
N SER A 35 -1.69 -5.65 2.86
CA SER A 35 -2.18 -7.03 2.84
C SER A 35 -2.98 -7.39 4.10
N THR A 36 -2.83 -6.65 5.21
CA THR A 36 -3.63 -6.86 6.42
C THR A 36 -5.03 -6.29 6.27
N VAL A 37 -5.16 -5.16 5.57
CA VAL A 37 -6.43 -4.49 5.30
C VAL A 37 -7.13 -5.05 4.07
N TYR A 38 -6.36 -5.63 3.13
CA TYR A 38 -6.83 -6.24 1.90
C TYR A 38 -8.12 -7.09 2.06
N PRO A 39 -8.19 -8.12 2.93
CA PRO A 39 -9.39 -8.95 3.02
C PRO A 39 -10.64 -8.17 3.46
N PHE A 40 -10.49 -7.14 4.30
CA PHE A 40 -11.60 -6.31 4.74
C PHE A 40 -12.08 -5.38 3.61
N ALA A 41 -11.14 -4.73 2.94
CA ALA A 41 -11.43 -3.85 1.81
C ALA A 41 -12.10 -4.61 0.66
N THR A 42 -11.65 -5.83 0.37
CA THR A 42 -12.25 -6.69 -0.66
C THR A 42 -13.70 -7.03 -0.34
N VAL A 43 -14.01 -7.43 0.89
CA VAL A 43 -15.40 -7.71 1.30
C VAL A 43 -16.29 -6.49 1.14
N VAL A 44 -15.81 -5.30 1.53
CA VAL A 44 -16.57 -4.04 1.35
C VAL A 44 -16.78 -3.72 -0.14
N ALA A 45 -15.74 -3.90 -0.97
CA ALA A 45 -15.81 -3.68 -2.40
C ALA A 45 -16.83 -4.61 -3.08
N GLU A 46 -16.83 -5.90 -2.73
CA GLU A 46 -17.81 -6.87 -3.21
C GLU A 46 -19.23 -6.50 -2.79
N GLN A 47 -19.43 -6.06 -1.55
CA GLN A 47 -20.74 -5.65 -1.05
C GLN A 47 -21.28 -4.40 -1.78
N LEU A 48 -20.43 -3.43 -2.12
CA LEU A 48 -20.81 -2.25 -2.92
C LEU A 48 -21.33 -2.65 -4.31
N GLY A 49 -20.62 -3.56 -4.98
CA GLY A 49 -21.01 -4.10 -6.28
C GLY A 49 -22.29 -4.92 -6.23
N ASN A 50 -22.39 -5.82 -5.25
CA ASN A 50 -23.58 -6.68 -5.06
C ASN A 50 -24.84 -5.86 -4.77
N LYS A 51 -24.71 -4.76 -4.04
CA LYS A 51 -25.81 -3.82 -3.76
C LYS A 51 -26.06 -2.82 -4.89
N GLN A 52 -25.31 -2.89 -5.99
CA GLN A 52 -25.40 -1.98 -7.13
C GLN A 52 -25.26 -0.51 -6.75
N ILE A 53 -24.51 -0.20 -5.69
CA ILE A 53 -24.26 1.18 -5.23
C ILE A 53 -23.22 1.84 -6.15
N ALA A 54 -22.22 1.07 -6.57
CA ALA A 54 -21.18 1.47 -7.53
C ALA A 54 -20.67 0.23 -8.27
N LYS A 55 -19.89 0.41 -9.34
CA LYS A 55 -19.10 -0.71 -9.90
C LYS A 55 -18.17 -1.23 -8.80
N THR A 56 -18.07 -2.56 -8.66
CA THR A 56 -17.22 -3.21 -7.65
C THR A 56 -15.81 -2.63 -7.69
N PRO A 57 -15.27 -2.01 -6.64
CA PRO A 57 -13.89 -1.52 -6.65
C PRO A 57 -12.87 -2.63 -6.93
N ILE A 58 -11.76 -2.30 -7.61
CA ILE A 58 -10.60 -3.18 -7.74
C ILE A 58 -9.73 -2.99 -6.51
N VAL A 59 -9.41 -4.08 -5.81
CA VAL A 59 -8.55 -4.06 -4.63
C VAL A 59 -7.32 -4.91 -4.92
N GLU A 60 -6.13 -4.35 -4.73
CA GLU A 60 -4.84 -5.01 -4.98
C GLU A 60 -3.96 -4.98 -3.72
N SER A 61 -3.52 -6.15 -3.27
CA SER A 61 -2.57 -6.26 -2.15
C SER A 61 -1.15 -5.98 -2.63
N THR A 62 -0.58 -4.86 -2.21
CA THR A 62 0.77 -4.39 -2.61
C THR A 62 1.68 -4.10 -1.42
N GLY A 63 1.20 -4.29 -0.19
CA GLY A 63 1.85 -3.88 1.05
C GLY A 63 1.69 -2.38 1.29
N THR A 64 1.77 -1.91 2.55
CA THR A 64 1.52 -0.50 2.88
C THR A 64 2.50 0.43 2.15
N GLY A 65 3.80 0.17 2.20
CA GLY A 65 4.79 1.00 1.51
C GLY A 65 4.66 0.95 -0.02
N GLY A 66 4.34 -0.23 -0.59
CA GLY A 66 4.13 -0.39 -2.03
C GLY A 66 2.88 0.36 -2.50
N GLY A 67 1.78 0.27 -1.75
CA GLY A 67 0.55 1.00 -2.03
C GLY A 67 0.72 2.51 -1.92
N MET A 68 1.40 3.00 -0.88
CA MET A 68 1.73 4.41 -0.71
C MET A 68 2.53 4.93 -1.90
N LYS A 69 3.53 4.18 -2.37
CA LYS A 69 4.29 4.55 -3.57
C LYS A 69 3.38 4.67 -4.81
N LEU A 70 2.57 3.64 -5.10
CA LEU A 70 1.67 3.65 -6.26
C LEU A 70 0.64 4.78 -6.19
N PHE A 71 0.09 5.05 -5.01
CA PHE A 71 -0.85 6.13 -4.77
C PHE A 71 -0.19 7.51 -4.91
N CYS A 72 1.02 7.67 -4.37
CA CYS A 72 1.79 8.91 -4.44
C CYS A 72 2.44 9.16 -5.81
N ASP A 73 2.38 8.25 -6.78
CA ASP A 73 3.00 8.43 -8.10
C ASP A 73 2.26 9.46 -8.98
N GLY A 74 1.05 9.90 -8.61
CA GLY A 74 0.38 11.03 -9.24
C GLY A 74 -1.15 11.03 -9.12
N VAL A 75 -1.80 11.94 -9.85
CA VAL A 75 -3.26 12.07 -9.96
C VAL A 75 -3.69 11.78 -11.39
N GLY A 76 -4.75 10.99 -11.56
CA GLY A 76 -5.28 10.59 -12.86
C GLY A 76 -5.76 9.15 -12.89
N GLU A 77 -6.37 8.75 -14.00
CA GLU A 77 -7.01 7.44 -14.15
C GLU A 77 -6.07 6.24 -14.06
N GLN A 78 -4.77 6.45 -14.29
CA GLN A 78 -3.74 5.43 -14.16
C GLN A 78 -3.32 5.16 -12.70
N TYR A 79 -3.55 6.11 -11.79
CA TYR A 79 -3.14 6.02 -10.39
C TYR A 79 -4.28 5.52 -9.48
N PRO A 80 -3.98 4.82 -8.37
CA PRO A 80 -5.00 4.40 -7.41
C PRO A 80 -5.77 5.57 -6.81
N ASP A 81 -7.07 5.38 -6.53
CA ASP A 81 -7.88 6.39 -5.82
C ASP A 81 -7.64 6.37 -4.31
N ILE A 82 -7.37 5.17 -3.77
CA ILE A 82 -7.28 4.92 -2.34
C ILE A 82 -6.06 4.05 -2.10
N THR A 83 -5.28 4.40 -1.08
CA THR A 83 -4.34 3.47 -0.47
C THR A 83 -4.81 3.09 0.93
N ASN A 84 -4.99 1.80 1.17
CA ASN A 84 -5.21 1.27 2.51
C ASN A 84 -3.86 0.94 3.17
N ALA A 85 -3.80 1.05 4.49
CA ALA A 85 -2.54 0.98 5.22
C ALA A 85 -2.72 0.36 6.61
N SER A 86 -1.71 -0.38 7.06
CA SER A 86 -1.57 -0.93 8.42
C SER A 86 -0.95 0.08 9.41
N ARG A 87 -0.41 1.19 8.89
CA ARG A 87 0.26 2.25 9.65
C ARG A 87 -0.01 3.62 9.04
N PRO A 88 0.17 4.71 9.80
CA PRO A 88 0.14 6.06 9.25
C PRO A 88 1.16 6.26 8.12
N MET A 89 0.88 7.23 7.25
CA MET A 89 1.80 7.66 6.20
C MET A 89 3.06 8.29 6.84
N LYS A 90 4.24 7.90 6.35
CA LYS A 90 5.51 8.49 6.78
C LYS A 90 5.66 9.90 6.21
N ALA A 91 6.41 10.77 6.89
CA ALA A 91 6.69 12.12 6.39
C ALA A 91 7.30 12.11 4.98
N SER A 92 8.21 11.17 4.71
CA SER A 92 8.82 10.99 3.39
C SER A 92 7.82 10.55 2.30
N GLU A 93 6.81 9.75 2.66
CA GLU A 93 5.75 9.35 1.73
C GLU A 93 4.83 10.54 1.41
N TRP A 94 4.51 11.34 2.43
CA TRP A 94 3.73 12.58 2.28
C TRP A 94 4.43 13.59 1.36
N GLU A 95 5.74 13.78 1.56
CA GLU A 95 6.57 14.64 0.71
C GLU A 95 6.58 14.16 -0.74
N ALA A 96 6.73 12.86 -0.97
CA ALA A 96 6.69 12.26 -2.30
C ALA A 96 5.34 12.48 -2.99
N CYS A 97 4.23 12.24 -2.29
CA CYS A 97 2.87 12.53 -2.76
C CYS A 97 2.74 13.99 -3.23
N ARG A 98 3.16 14.95 -2.39
CA ARG A 98 3.07 16.39 -2.73
C ARG A 98 3.93 16.77 -3.93
N ALA A 99 5.13 16.19 -4.04
CA ALA A 99 6.02 16.43 -5.17
C ALA A 99 5.39 15.97 -6.50
N ASN A 100 4.58 14.92 -6.46
CA ASN A 100 3.86 14.36 -7.61
C ASN A 100 2.44 14.92 -7.80
N GLY A 101 2.07 15.98 -7.06
CA GLY A 101 0.80 16.66 -7.23
C GLY A 101 -0.38 16.05 -6.45
N VAL A 102 -0.15 14.98 -5.68
CA VAL A 102 -1.13 14.40 -4.76
C VAL A 102 -1.15 15.24 -3.48
N LYS A 103 -1.97 16.30 -3.47
CA LYS A 103 -1.96 17.32 -2.41
C LYS A 103 -3.13 17.20 -1.43
N ASP A 104 -4.28 16.75 -1.91
CA ASP A 104 -5.53 16.72 -1.16
C ASP A 104 -5.79 15.30 -0.63
N ILE A 105 -4.91 14.85 0.28
CA ILE A 105 -4.99 13.52 0.88
C ILE A 105 -5.86 13.58 2.13
N VAL A 106 -6.83 12.67 2.21
CA VAL A 106 -7.68 12.49 3.39
C VAL A 106 -7.33 11.18 4.06
N GLU A 107 -6.87 11.24 5.31
CA GLU A 107 -6.63 10.07 6.15
C GLU A 107 -7.90 9.70 6.92
N ILE A 108 -8.27 8.42 6.87
CA ILE A 108 -9.43 7.89 7.58
C ILE A 108 -8.99 6.66 8.37
N VAL A 109 -9.08 6.75 9.70
CA VAL A 109 -8.82 5.62 10.60
C VAL A 109 -10.05 4.72 10.64
N ILE A 110 -9.90 3.48 10.16
CA ILE A 110 -10.99 2.49 10.12
C ILE A 110 -10.93 1.48 11.26
N GLY A 111 -9.81 1.37 11.96
CA GLY A 111 -9.61 0.42 13.05
C GLY A 111 -8.16 0.37 13.52
N ASN A 112 -7.95 -0.36 14.61
CA ASN A 112 -6.62 -0.67 15.15
C ASN A 112 -6.34 -2.16 14.92
N ASP A 113 -5.16 -2.45 14.37
CA ASP A 113 -4.66 -3.81 14.17
C ASP A 113 -3.62 -4.14 15.25
N GLY A 114 -3.41 -5.43 15.53
CA GLY A 114 -2.45 -5.88 16.53
C GLY A 114 -2.07 -7.35 16.36
N ILE A 115 -0.79 -7.64 16.55
CA ILE A 115 -0.27 -9.00 16.69
C ILE A 115 -0.16 -9.34 18.17
N ALA A 116 -0.67 -10.51 18.54
CA ALA A 116 -0.53 -11.07 19.88
C ALA A 116 0.36 -12.31 19.87
N PHE A 117 1.18 -12.46 20.91
CA PHE A 117 1.90 -13.70 21.18
C PHE A 117 1.05 -14.62 22.03
N ALA A 118 0.71 -15.79 21.49
CA ALA A 118 0.10 -16.86 22.24
C ALA A 118 1.17 -17.84 22.73
N ASN A 119 1.04 -18.27 23.98
CA ASN A 119 1.87 -19.31 24.58
C ASN A 119 0.96 -20.33 25.27
N SER A 120 1.44 -21.57 25.38
CA SER A 120 0.82 -22.61 26.19
C SER A 120 0.62 -22.14 27.62
N VAL A 121 -0.58 -22.39 28.16
CA VAL A 121 -0.93 -22.09 29.56
C VAL A 121 -0.08 -22.87 30.58
N LYS A 122 0.56 -23.96 30.15
CA LYS A 122 1.46 -24.78 30.98
C LYS A 122 2.91 -24.31 30.94
N ALA A 123 3.26 -23.42 30.01
CA ALA A 123 4.61 -22.91 29.88
C ALA A 123 4.85 -21.69 30.78
N GLY A 124 6.11 -21.35 31.01
CA GLY A 124 6.49 -20.09 31.66
C GLY A 124 5.96 -18.89 30.89
N LYS A 125 5.63 -17.80 31.59
CA LYS A 125 5.26 -16.54 30.97
C LYS A 125 6.53 -15.78 30.59
N TYR A 126 6.62 -15.37 29.33
CA TYR A 126 7.77 -14.63 28.82
C TYR A 126 7.29 -13.32 28.21
N ASN A 127 7.98 -12.24 28.53
CA ASN A 127 7.73 -10.94 27.94
C ASN A 127 8.86 -10.63 26.96
N PHE A 128 8.71 -11.09 25.73
CA PHE A 128 9.73 -10.88 24.70
C PHE A 128 9.76 -9.42 24.27
N THR A 129 10.97 -8.88 24.12
CA THR A 129 11.16 -7.61 23.42
C THR A 129 11.20 -7.83 21.91
N LYS A 130 10.84 -6.81 21.12
CA LYS A 130 10.98 -6.86 19.65
C LYS A 130 12.40 -7.23 19.23
N GLN A 131 13.41 -6.69 19.91
CA GLN A 131 14.82 -6.99 19.63
C GLN A 131 15.17 -8.46 19.90
N GLN A 132 14.64 -9.07 20.98
CA GLN A 132 14.84 -10.51 21.24
C GLN A 132 14.22 -11.36 20.13
N LEU A 133 13.02 -10.99 19.67
CA LEU A 133 12.31 -11.68 18.58
C LEU A 133 13.03 -11.52 17.24
N TRP A 134 13.52 -10.31 16.95
CA TRP A 134 14.35 -10.05 15.78
C TRP A 134 15.62 -10.88 15.80
N LYS A 135 16.37 -10.93 16.92
CA LYS A 135 17.58 -11.76 17.06
C LYS A 135 17.32 -13.24 16.83
N ALA A 136 16.14 -13.74 17.19
CA ALA A 136 15.74 -15.12 16.94
C ALA A 136 15.53 -15.41 15.45
N MET A 137 15.03 -14.44 14.67
CA MET A 137 14.60 -14.63 13.29
C MET A 137 15.51 -13.96 12.23
N ALA A 138 16.46 -13.12 12.65
CA ALA A 138 17.29 -12.34 11.75
C ALA A 138 18.09 -13.24 10.80
N ALA A 139 18.06 -12.89 9.52
CA ALA A 139 18.79 -13.61 8.48
C ALA A 139 20.31 -13.45 8.58
N LYS A 140 20.79 -12.47 9.35
CA LYS A 140 22.20 -12.20 9.60
C LYS A 140 22.43 -12.10 11.10
N GLY A 141 23.62 -12.51 11.56
CA GLY A 141 24.02 -12.38 12.95
C GLY A 141 24.34 -13.73 13.60
N PRO A 142 24.26 -13.84 14.94
CA PRO A 142 24.76 -15.00 15.68
C PRO A 142 23.92 -16.28 15.54
N HIS A 143 22.71 -16.21 14.97
CA HIS A 143 21.80 -17.35 14.79
C HIS A 143 21.66 -18.24 16.04
N PRO A 144 21.13 -17.68 17.14
CA PRO A 144 20.97 -18.38 18.40
C PRO A 144 20.12 -19.64 18.22
N LYS A 145 20.54 -20.75 18.82
CA LYS A 145 19.82 -22.03 18.75
C LYS A 145 18.82 -22.19 19.88
N THR A 146 19.04 -21.49 20.99
CA THR A 146 18.20 -21.50 22.18
C THR A 146 17.88 -20.09 22.65
N TRP A 147 16.72 -19.90 23.30
CA TRP A 147 16.30 -18.55 23.69
C TRP A 147 17.25 -17.91 24.71
N ASN A 148 17.87 -18.69 25.59
CA ASN A 148 18.83 -18.18 26.57
C ASN A 148 20.18 -17.73 25.97
N GLU A 149 20.47 -18.04 24.70
CA GLU A 149 21.61 -17.47 23.95
C GLU A 149 21.34 -16.02 23.52
N ILE A 150 20.07 -15.62 23.45
CA ILE A 150 19.66 -14.23 23.16
C ILE A 150 19.74 -13.39 24.42
N ASP A 151 19.20 -13.92 25.51
CA ASP A 151 19.15 -13.27 26.82
C ASP A 151 19.09 -14.34 27.92
N PRO A 152 19.98 -14.33 28.93
CA PRO A 152 19.99 -15.31 30.00
C PRO A 152 18.68 -15.43 30.80
N SER A 153 17.80 -14.43 30.77
CA SER A 153 16.48 -14.49 31.43
C SER A 153 15.45 -15.34 30.67
N LEU A 154 15.76 -15.75 29.44
CA LEU A 154 14.89 -16.55 28.58
C LEU A 154 15.13 -18.06 28.76
N PRO A 155 14.19 -18.93 28.36
CA PRO A 155 14.31 -20.36 28.64
C PRO A 155 15.41 -21.03 27.83
N LYS A 156 16.00 -22.10 28.38
CA LYS A 156 16.93 -22.99 27.66
C LYS A 156 16.19 -23.96 26.73
N SER A 157 15.32 -23.42 25.90
CA SER A 157 14.53 -24.15 24.91
C SER A 157 15.00 -23.83 23.51
N LYS A 158 14.98 -24.84 22.63
CA LYS A 158 15.34 -24.67 21.22
C LYS A 158 14.41 -23.66 20.54
N ILE A 159 14.98 -22.82 19.68
CA ILE A 159 14.22 -21.93 18.81
C ILE A 159 13.81 -22.71 17.55
N GLU A 160 12.51 -22.77 17.28
CA GLU A 160 11.95 -23.29 16.04
C GLU A 160 10.99 -22.25 15.47
N ILE A 161 11.16 -21.91 14.20
CA ILE A 161 10.44 -20.82 13.54
C ILE A 161 9.51 -21.41 12.50
N LEU A 162 8.22 -21.14 12.66
CA LEU A 162 7.18 -21.44 11.67
C LEU A 162 6.57 -20.12 11.23
N THR A 163 6.80 -19.74 9.98
CA THR A 163 6.27 -18.49 9.42
C THR A 163 5.13 -18.78 8.45
N PRO A 164 4.07 -17.94 8.43
CA PRO A 164 3.08 -17.95 7.36
C PRO A 164 3.73 -17.79 5.97
N PRO A 165 3.02 -18.14 4.88
CA PRO A 165 3.51 -17.92 3.53
C PRO A 165 3.78 -16.42 3.27
N PRO A 166 4.62 -16.07 2.27
CA PRO A 166 4.94 -14.68 1.92
C PRO A 166 3.72 -13.80 1.59
N THR A 167 2.57 -14.40 1.26
CA THR A 167 1.33 -13.68 0.92
C THR A 167 0.43 -13.39 2.12
N SER A 168 0.82 -13.77 3.33
CA SER A 168 0.01 -13.61 4.54
C SER A 168 0.11 -12.20 5.12
N GLY A 169 -1.03 -11.55 5.35
CA GLY A 169 -1.07 -10.25 6.05
C GLY A 169 -0.45 -10.30 7.45
N THR A 170 -0.57 -11.41 8.18
CA THR A 170 0.10 -11.60 9.49
C THR A 170 1.61 -11.56 9.36
N ARG A 171 2.18 -12.10 8.27
CA ARG A 171 3.62 -12.03 8.02
C ARG A 171 4.07 -10.62 7.69
N ASP A 172 3.26 -9.86 6.95
CA ASP A 172 3.58 -8.47 6.64
C ASP A 172 3.51 -7.60 7.89
N ALA A 173 2.46 -7.73 8.71
CA ALA A 173 2.38 -7.07 10.01
C ALA A 173 3.54 -7.47 10.93
N TRP A 174 3.98 -8.73 10.91
CA TRP A 174 5.15 -9.17 11.68
C TRP A 174 6.42 -8.45 11.23
N ASN A 175 6.64 -8.33 9.92
CA ASN A 175 7.81 -7.65 9.39
C ASN A 175 7.81 -6.17 9.78
N GLU A 176 6.68 -5.49 9.60
CA GLU A 176 6.55 -4.06 9.91
C GLU A 176 6.66 -3.78 11.42
N LEU A 177 5.98 -4.55 12.27
CA LEU A 177 5.86 -4.24 13.70
C LEU A 177 7.00 -4.82 14.57
N VAL A 178 7.64 -5.89 14.11
CA VAL A 178 8.66 -6.63 14.89
C VAL A 178 10.01 -6.63 14.20
N MET A 179 10.08 -6.95 12.90
CA MET A 179 11.38 -7.14 12.24
C MET A 179 12.07 -5.81 11.90
N GLU A 180 11.34 -4.82 11.38
CA GLU A 180 11.90 -3.49 11.13
C GLU A 180 12.33 -2.84 12.46
N GLU A 181 11.41 -2.79 13.41
CA GLU A 181 11.59 -2.17 14.72
C GLU A 181 12.63 -2.85 15.62
N GLY A 182 12.86 -4.15 15.45
CA GLY A 182 13.87 -4.88 16.21
C GLY A 182 15.27 -4.85 15.60
N CYS A 183 15.39 -4.33 14.37
CA CYS A 183 16.66 -4.14 13.67
C CYS A 183 17.38 -2.85 14.09
N ASP A 184 16.64 -1.88 14.64
CA ASP A 184 17.14 -0.61 15.17
C ASP A 184 17.74 -0.76 16.59
#